data_AF-A0A7S0ZXG8-F1
#
_entry.id   AF-A0A7S0ZXG8-F1
#
_cell.length_a   1.000
_cell.length_b   1.000
_cell.length_c   1.000
_cell.angle_alpha   90.00
_cell.angle_beta   90.00
_cell.angle_gamma   90.00
#
_symmetry.space_group_name_H-M   'P 1'
#
loop_
_entity.id
_entity.type
_entity.pdbx_description
1 polymer ?
#
loop_
_entity_poly.entity_id
_entity_poly.type
_entity_poly.pdbx_seq_one_letter_code
_entity_poly.pdbx_strand_id
1 'polypeptide(L)'
;MRGSQRSDEERQAALKRKLSQVTALLDTQEEDNGADVTRQSAKGATACGPSTRTVVTWPDGPEIVVIIGTTDMARRDPTLIPRICYIVDEAYTAAGKHKRMDEYDAHHRLRMGDAGPGANRVLHMAYKGDELLGVASSTYDPGWTPDGCGHWGLLAVDPKHQNKGVATALVLAAERRLAMQSEMIQIEYEYGGDEFSTRLLAWYEDKLGFHGGPKPPRGYHTFRRCHKPIPAEEQRRGQRRRLEEIRMWLMEQIAEDGKGGASTQVALEESSEGEASSQDDSSGETAEL
;
A
#
# COMPACT_ATOMS: atom_id res chain seq x y z
N MET A 1 -3.20 -0.25 39.24
CA MET A 1 -4.24 0.15 38.26
C MET A 1 -4.24 1.62 37.86
N ARG A 2 -3.77 2.59 38.67
CA ARG A 2 -3.72 4.02 38.27
C ARG A 2 -2.74 4.39 37.13
N GLY A 3 -1.76 3.53 36.83
CA GLY A 3 -0.77 3.79 35.77
C GLY A 3 -1.32 3.65 34.35
N SER A 4 -2.32 2.78 34.11
CA SER A 4 -2.88 2.55 32.78
C SER A 4 -3.77 3.71 32.33
N GLN A 5 -4.65 4.19 33.21
CA GLN A 5 -5.59 5.27 32.90
C GLN A 5 -4.89 6.59 32.53
N ARG A 6 -3.79 6.91 33.23
CA ARG A 6 -3.00 8.11 32.93
C ARG A 6 -2.32 8.05 31.55
N SER A 7 -1.89 6.86 31.13
CA SER A 7 -1.32 6.63 29.81
C SER A 7 -2.36 6.82 28.69
N ASP A 8 -3.60 6.39 28.92
CA ASP A 8 -4.69 6.48 27.93
C ASP A 8 -5.16 7.93 27.75
N GLU A 9 -5.28 8.70 28.84
CA GLU A 9 -5.60 10.13 28.80
C GLU A 9 -4.53 10.94 28.06
N GLU A 10 -3.25 10.67 28.34
CA GLU A 10 -2.12 11.33 27.68
C GLU A 10 -2.08 11.03 26.18
N ARG A 11 -2.34 9.77 25.79
CA ARG A 11 -2.49 9.35 24.38
C ARG A 11 -3.65 10.08 23.71
N GLN A 12 -4.84 10.10 24.33
CA GLN A 12 -6.02 10.74 23.74
C GLN A 12 -5.82 12.25 23.56
N ALA A 13 -5.19 12.91 24.53
CA ALA A 13 -4.83 14.33 24.42
C ALA A 13 -3.83 14.56 23.28
N ALA A 14 -2.85 13.67 23.09
CA ALA A 14 -1.91 13.75 21.97
C ALA A 14 -2.59 13.60 20.61
N LEU A 15 -3.51 12.63 20.46
CA LEU A 15 -4.30 12.44 19.24
C LEU A 15 -5.16 13.67 18.92
N LYS A 16 -5.86 14.22 19.92
CA LYS A 16 -6.68 15.43 19.76
C LYS A 16 -5.84 16.64 19.33
N ARG A 17 -4.66 16.85 19.95
CA ARG A 17 -3.72 17.90 19.53
C ARG A 17 -3.28 17.71 18.07
N LYS A 18 -2.95 16.47 17.68
CA LYS A 18 -2.54 16.18 16.31
C LYS A 18 -3.68 16.41 15.31
N LEU A 19 -4.91 16.04 15.68
CA LEU A 19 -6.10 16.30 14.87
C LEU A 19 -6.30 17.80 14.64
N SER A 20 -6.21 18.61 15.70
CA SER A 20 -6.29 20.07 15.59
C SER A 20 -5.21 20.65 14.68
N GLN A 21 -3.98 20.15 14.75
CA GLN A 21 -2.90 20.58 13.86
C GLN A 21 -3.18 20.24 12.39
N VAL A 22 -3.65 19.03 12.11
CA VAL A 22 -3.95 18.58 10.74
C VAL A 22 -5.14 19.36 10.16
N THR A 23 -6.17 19.62 10.96
CA THR A 23 -7.31 20.46 10.55
C THR A 23 -6.85 21.88 10.20
N ALA A 24 -6.04 22.51 11.06
CA ALA A 24 -5.51 23.85 10.77
C ALA A 24 -4.68 23.88 9.46
N LEU A 25 -3.88 22.84 9.18
CA LEU A 25 -3.14 22.74 7.92
C LEU A 25 -4.07 22.62 6.71
N LEU A 26 -5.15 21.84 6.82
CA LEU A 26 -6.16 21.73 5.76
C LEU A 26 -6.87 23.06 5.50
N ASP A 27 -7.20 23.80 6.54
CA ASP A 27 -7.87 25.10 6.43
C ASP A 27 -6.97 26.16 5.77
N THR A 28 -5.64 26.05 5.92
CA THR A 28 -4.66 26.93 5.25
C THR A 28 -4.40 26.58 3.78
N GLN A 29 -4.68 25.35 3.38
CA GLN A 29 -4.66 24.99 1.96
C GLN A 29 -5.98 25.50 1.37
N GLU A 30 -5.92 26.69 0.73
CA GLU A 30 -7.05 27.32 0.05
C GLU A 30 -7.94 26.30 -0.64
N GLU A 31 -9.25 26.55 -0.67
CA GLU A 31 -10.20 25.82 -1.50
C GLU A 31 -9.83 26.03 -2.97
N ASP A 32 -8.78 25.34 -3.42
CA ASP A 32 -8.53 25.08 -4.82
C ASP A 32 -9.72 24.20 -5.24
N ASN A 33 -10.81 24.87 -5.61
CA ASN A 33 -12.12 24.33 -5.97
C ASN A 33 -12.06 23.43 -7.23
N GLY A 34 -10.88 22.93 -7.59
CA GLY A 34 -10.67 21.88 -8.55
C GLY A 34 -11.14 20.54 -7.99
N ALA A 35 -12.45 20.34 -7.98
CA ALA A 35 -13.12 19.06 -7.78
C ALA A 35 -12.27 17.89 -8.31
N ASP A 36 -11.69 17.05 -7.43
CA ASP A 36 -10.74 15.93 -7.71
C ASP A 36 -10.47 15.75 -9.21
N VAL A 37 -9.79 16.73 -9.83
CA VAL A 37 -9.75 16.81 -11.29
C VAL A 37 -8.87 15.66 -11.72
N THR A 38 -9.53 14.67 -12.28
CA THR A 38 -9.01 13.33 -12.29
C THR A 38 -7.82 13.29 -13.23
N ARG A 39 -6.70 12.74 -12.77
CA ARG A 39 -5.51 12.61 -13.61
C ARG A 39 -5.87 11.74 -14.80
N GLN A 40 -6.08 12.37 -15.95
CA GLN A 40 -6.36 11.68 -17.19
C GLN A 40 -5.07 11.03 -17.67
N SER A 41 -5.06 9.71 -17.76
CA SER A 41 -4.04 9.02 -18.53
C SER A 41 -4.19 9.36 -20.01
N ALA A 42 -3.16 9.09 -20.82
CA ALA A 42 -3.19 9.26 -22.28
C ALA A 42 -4.34 8.50 -23.00
N LYS A 43 -5.04 7.59 -22.32
CA LYS A 43 -6.21 6.86 -22.82
C LYS A 43 -7.52 7.25 -22.12
N GLY A 44 -7.57 8.42 -21.48
CA GLY A 44 -8.77 8.91 -20.79
C GLY A 44 -9.10 8.20 -19.47
N ALA A 45 -8.22 7.31 -18.97
CA ALA A 45 -8.44 6.68 -17.66
C ALA A 45 -8.39 7.71 -16.54
N THR A 46 -9.31 7.61 -15.58
CA THR A 46 -9.49 8.53 -14.46
C THR A 46 -9.47 7.74 -13.16
N ALA A 47 -8.59 8.12 -12.22
CA ALA A 47 -8.48 7.51 -10.90
C ALA A 47 -9.00 8.45 -9.79
N CYS A 48 -9.94 8.00 -8.97
CA CYS A 48 -10.55 8.78 -7.88
C CYS A 48 -10.65 7.97 -6.57
N GLY A 49 -11.08 8.63 -5.49
CA GLY A 49 -11.21 8.01 -4.17
C GLY A 49 -9.95 8.10 -3.29
N PRO A 50 -10.00 7.54 -2.07
CA PRO A 50 -8.89 7.55 -1.12
C PRO A 50 -7.71 6.69 -1.59
N SER A 51 -6.52 6.94 -1.06
CA SER A 51 -5.30 6.19 -1.40
C SER A 51 -5.40 4.71 -1.03
N THR A 52 -6.17 4.37 -0.01
CA THR A 52 -6.44 3.00 0.43
C THR A 52 -7.40 2.23 -0.48
N ARG A 53 -8.22 2.95 -1.27
CA ARG A 53 -9.17 2.39 -2.23
C ARG A 53 -9.37 3.35 -3.40
N THR A 54 -8.53 3.21 -4.42
CA THR A 54 -8.60 4.00 -5.65
C THR A 54 -9.50 3.30 -6.68
N VAL A 55 -10.49 3.99 -7.21
CA VAL A 55 -11.32 3.50 -8.31
C VAL A 55 -10.79 4.09 -9.61
N VAL A 56 -10.50 3.22 -10.59
CA VAL A 56 -10.03 3.63 -11.91
C VAL A 56 -11.07 3.28 -12.95
N THR A 57 -11.54 4.30 -13.67
CA THR A 57 -12.56 4.20 -14.71
C THR A 57 -12.01 4.64 -16.05
N TRP A 58 -12.64 4.16 -17.12
CA TRP A 58 -12.38 4.55 -18.51
C TRP A 58 -13.71 4.91 -19.15
N PRO A 59 -13.75 5.82 -20.15
CA PRO A 59 -15.00 6.23 -20.80
C PRO A 59 -15.87 5.05 -21.29
N ASP A 60 -15.24 4.05 -21.91
CA ASP A 60 -15.90 2.86 -22.46
C ASP A 60 -15.35 1.55 -21.88
N GLY A 61 -14.63 1.63 -20.75
CA GLY A 61 -13.86 0.50 -20.21
C GLY A 61 -14.34 0.00 -18.85
N PRO A 62 -13.79 -1.14 -18.39
CA PRO A 62 -14.17 -1.71 -17.10
C PRO A 62 -13.70 -0.82 -15.96
N GLU A 63 -14.48 -0.76 -14.88
CA GLU A 63 -14.01 -0.26 -13.60
C GLU A 63 -13.00 -1.25 -12.99
N ILE A 64 -11.87 -0.72 -12.48
CA ILE A 64 -10.88 -1.47 -11.71
C ILE A 64 -10.70 -0.78 -10.37
N VAL A 65 -10.87 -1.53 -9.28
CA VAL A 65 -10.68 -1.04 -7.92
C VAL A 65 -9.31 -1.47 -7.43
N VAL A 66 -8.46 -0.52 -7.06
CA VAL A 66 -7.14 -0.77 -6.48
C VAL A 66 -7.19 -0.51 -4.98
N ILE A 67 -6.89 -1.54 -4.19
CA ILE A 67 -6.94 -1.52 -2.73
C ILE A 67 -5.52 -1.71 -2.17
N ILE A 68 -5.19 -0.98 -1.12
CA ILE A 68 -3.97 -1.26 -0.34
C ILE A 68 -4.23 -2.50 0.52
N GLY A 69 -3.43 -3.55 0.30
CA GLY A 69 -3.53 -4.79 1.04
C GLY A 69 -3.07 -4.68 2.49
N THR A 70 -3.81 -5.34 3.39
CA THR A 70 -3.55 -5.40 4.84
C THR A 70 -3.57 -6.85 5.32
N THR A 71 -3.04 -7.11 6.52
CA THR A 71 -3.11 -8.46 7.13
C THR A 71 -4.55 -8.88 7.43
N ASP A 72 -5.42 -7.92 7.70
CA ASP A 72 -6.84 -8.16 7.92
C ASP A 72 -7.52 -8.79 6.69
N MET A 73 -7.15 -8.35 5.48
CA MET A 73 -7.66 -8.95 4.24
C MET A 73 -7.23 -10.42 4.10
N ALA A 74 -5.98 -10.74 4.41
CA ALA A 74 -5.50 -12.13 4.38
C ALA A 74 -6.14 -13.02 5.45
N ARG A 75 -6.52 -12.45 6.60
CA ARG A 75 -7.27 -13.18 7.63
C ARG A 75 -8.69 -13.51 7.18
N ARG A 76 -9.35 -12.58 6.49
CA ARG A 76 -10.73 -12.77 5.97
C ARG A 76 -10.77 -13.69 4.76
N ASP A 77 -9.72 -13.68 3.94
CA ASP A 77 -9.60 -14.50 2.75
C ASP A 77 -8.28 -15.30 2.76
N PRO A 78 -8.32 -16.56 3.24
CA PRO A 78 -7.14 -17.42 3.29
C PRO A 78 -6.52 -17.72 1.92
N THR A 79 -7.24 -17.50 0.82
CA THR A 79 -6.73 -17.73 -0.54
C THR A 79 -6.01 -16.52 -1.11
N LEU A 80 -6.02 -15.37 -0.43
CA LEU A 80 -5.41 -14.13 -0.91
C LEU A 80 -3.89 -14.28 -1.12
N ILE A 81 -3.18 -14.83 -0.14
CA ILE A 81 -1.72 -15.00 -0.19
C ILE A 81 -1.31 -15.92 -1.36
N PRO A 82 -1.86 -17.15 -1.50
CA PRO A 82 -1.59 -17.99 -2.65
C PRO A 82 -1.87 -17.31 -4.00
N ARG A 83 -2.95 -16.53 -4.11
CA ARG A 83 -3.28 -15.81 -5.36
C ARG A 83 -2.28 -14.70 -5.68
N ILE A 84 -1.79 -13.96 -4.68
CA ILE A 84 -0.74 -12.94 -4.87
C ILE A 84 0.54 -13.63 -5.39
N CYS A 85 0.98 -14.69 -4.74
CA CYS A 85 2.17 -15.46 -5.14
C CYS A 85 2.03 -16.00 -6.56
N TYR A 86 0.88 -16.59 -6.89
CA TYR A 86 0.56 -17.09 -8.23
C TYR A 86 0.68 -16.00 -9.30
N ILE A 87 0.01 -14.85 -9.10
CA ILE A 87 0.04 -13.75 -10.07
C ILE A 87 1.46 -13.25 -10.32
N VAL A 88 2.27 -13.12 -9.27
CA VAL A 88 3.67 -12.66 -9.42
C VAL A 88 4.51 -13.71 -10.16
N ASP A 89 4.45 -14.98 -9.76
CA ASP A 89 5.25 -16.04 -10.40
C ASP A 89 4.86 -16.20 -11.88
N GLU A 90 3.57 -16.24 -12.21
CA GLU A 90 3.09 -16.37 -13.58
C GLU A 90 3.45 -15.16 -14.44
N ALA A 91 3.28 -13.94 -13.93
CA ALA A 91 3.58 -12.73 -14.70
C ALA A 91 5.07 -12.61 -15.04
N TYR A 92 5.96 -12.94 -14.10
CA TYR A 92 7.41 -12.90 -14.33
C TYR A 92 7.88 -14.10 -15.15
N THR A 93 7.34 -15.31 -14.92
CA THR A 93 7.66 -16.49 -15.72
C THR A 93 7.25 -16.31 -17.18
N ALA A 94 6.06 -15.75 -17.45
CA ALA A 94 5.61 -15.43 -18.81
C ALA A 94 6.50 -14.39 -19.51
N ALA A 95 7.23 -13.58 -18.75
CA ALA A 95 8.22 -12.64 -19.25
C ALA A 95 9.63 -13.26 -19.40
N GLY A 96 9.80 -14.56 -19.15
CA GLY A 96 11.11 -15.22 -19.15
C GLY A 96 12.01 -14.75 -18.01
N LYS A 97 11.44 -14.25 -16.91
CA LYS A 97 12.17 -13.75 -15.73
C LYS A 97 11.94 -14.67 -14.54
N HIS A 98 12.99 -14.90 -13.77
CA HIS A 98 12.93 -15.72 -12.56
C HIS A 98 12.77 -14.82 -11.32
N LYS A 99 11.58 -14.25 -11.14
CA LYS A 99 11.21 -13.56 -9.90
C LYS A 99 10.03 -14.29 -9.28
N ARG A 100 10.22 -14.72 -8.03
CA ARG A 100 9.18 -15.32 -7.22
C ARG A 100 8.88 -14.45 -6.02
N MET A 101 7.62 -14.49 -5.60
CA MET A 101 7.17 -14.01 -4.31
C MET A 101 6.71 -15.22 -3.52
N ASP A 102 7.38 -15.49 -2.40
CA ASP A 102 6.92 -16.49 -1.45
C ASP A 102 5.82 -15.91 -0.55
N GLU A 103 5.18 -16.79 0.21
CA GLU A 103 4.11 -16.41 1.12
C GLU A 103 4.59 -15.45 2.21
N TYR A 104 5.85 -15.58 2.64
CA TYR A 104 6.46 -14.70 3.63
C TYR A 104 6.56 -13.25 3.13
N ASP A 105 7.08 -13.03 1.91
CA ASP A 105 7.15 -11.70 1.31
C ASP A 105 5.75 -11.13 1.07
N ALA A 106 4.79 -11.96 0.61
CA ALA A 106 3.40 -11.54 0.45
C ALA A 106 2.79 -11.08 1.80
N HIS A 107 2.90 -11.88 2.86
CA HIS A 107 2.43 -11.53 4.20
C HIS A 107 3.12 -10.27 4.73
N HIS A 108 4.44 -10.19 4.58
CA HIS A 108 5.23 -9.05 5.04
C HIS A 108 4.77 -7.75 4.38
N ARG A 109 4.48 -7.78 3.08
CA ARG A 109 3.99 -6.63 2.31
C ARG A 109 2.59 -6.20 2.71
N LEU A 110 1.68 -7.15 3.00
CA LEU A 110 0.36 -6.83 3.53
C LEU A 110 0.47 -6.19 4.92
N ARG A 111 1.35 -6.70 5.78
CA ARG A 111 1.58 -6.13 7.13
C ARG A 111 2.06 -4.69 7.09
N MET A 112 2.85 -4.31 6.09
CA MET A 112 3.25 -2.91 5.93
C MET A 112 2.06 -1.97 5.67
N GLY A 113 1.00 -2.47 5.03
CA GLY A 113 -0.24 -1.73 4.79
C GLY A 113 -1.05 -1.43 6.06
N ASP A 114 -0.86 -2.22 7.14
CA ASP A 114 -1.59 -2.05 8.40
C ASP A 114 -1.32 -0.71 9.09
N ALA A 115 -0.21 -0.04 8.74
CA ALA A 115 0.12 1.30 9.23
C ALA A 115 -0.75 2.43 8.64
N GLY A 116 -1.70 2.10 7.76
CA GLY A 116 -2.67 3.05 7.22
C GLY A 116 -2.01 4.24 6.50
N PRO A 117 -2.45 5.49 6.73
CA PRO A 117 -1.86 6.68 6.10
C PRO A 117 -0.37 6.88 6.40
N GLY A 118 0.16 6.24 7.45
CA GLY A 118 1.56 6.27 7.85
C GLY A 118 2.44 5.20 7.19
N ALA A 119 1.86 4.25 6.45
CA ALA A 119 2.62 3.17 5.82
C ALA A 119 3.65 3.74 4.84
N ASN A 120 4.94 3.40 5.00
CA ASN A 120 5.98 3.81 4.05
C ASN A 120 5.85 3.03 2.72
N ARG A 121 5.84 1.71 2.83
CA ARG A 121 5.66 0.77 1.71
C ARG A 121 4.29 0.11 1.80
N VAL A 122 3.64 -0.10 0.65
CA VAL A 122 2.37 -0.83 0.56
C VAL A 122 2.35 -1.76 -0.65
N LEU A 123 1.43 -2.73 -0.64
CA LEU A 123 1.04 -3.54 -1.78
C LEU A 123 -0.33 -3.09 -2.29
N HIS A 124 -0.36 -2.53 -3.49
CA HIS A 124 -1.57 -2.25 -4.25
C HIS A 124 -2.07 -3.55 -4.88
N MET A 125 -3.36 -3.80 -4.78
CA MET A 125 -4.04 -4.98 -5.33
C MET A 125 -5.21 -4.53 -6.19
N ALA A 126 -5.19 -4.88 -7.48
CA ALA A 126 -6.22 -4.49 -8.44
C ALA A 126 -7.29 -5.57 -8.56
N TYR A 127 -8.55 -5.17 -8.42
CA TYR A 127 -9.72 -6.04 -8.46
C TYR A 127 -10.70 -5.64 -9.56
N LYS A 128 -11.41 -6.63 -10.07
CA LYS A 128 -12.66 -6.45 -10.83
C LYS A 128 -13.72 -7.35 -10.21
N GLY A 129 -14.69 -6.74 -9.53
CA GLY A 129 -15.53 -7.48 -8.57
C GLY A 129 -14.63 -8.08 -7.49
N ASP A 130 -14.77 -9.39 -7.24
CA ASP A 130 -13.99 -10.11 -6.24
C ASP A 130 -12.72 -10.77 -6.81
N GLU A 131 -12.48 -10.64 -8.12
CA GLU A 131 -11.33 -11.24 -8.79
C GLU A 131 -10.09 -10.34 -8.66
N LEU A 132 -9.02 -10.87 -8.06
CA LEU A 132 -7.70 -10.23 -8.01
C LEU A 132 -6.99 -10.38 -9.36
N LEU A 133 -6.64 -9.25 -9.98
CA LEU A 133 -6.10 -9.19 -11.35
C LEU A 133 -4.60 -8.89 -11.42
N GLY A 134 -4.04 -8.29 -10.37
CA GLY A 134 -2.68 -7.78 -10.40
C GLY A 134 -2.26 -7.08 -9.11
N VAL A 135 -0.96 -6.91 -8.94
CA VAL A 135 -0.37 -6.22 -7.79
C VAL A 135 0.75 -5.26 -8.21
N ALA A 136 0.99 -4.25 -7.38
CA ALA A 136 2.14 -3.35 -7.48
C ALA A 136 2.58 -2.90 -6.10
N SER A 137 3.86 -2.59 -5.90
CA SER A 137 4.34 -2.01 -4.64
C SER A 137 4.72 -0.55 -4.84
N SER A 138 4.37 0.31 -3.89
CA SER A 138 4.87 1.70 -3.83
C SER A 138 5.49 2.00 -2.47
N THR A 139 6.54 2.81 -2.44
CA THR A 139 7.30 3.20 -1.24
C THR A 139 7.62 4.68 -1.29
N TYR A 140 7.36 5.43 -0.20
CA TYR A 140 7.66 6.86 -0.16
C TYR A 140 9.15 7.14 -0.07
N ASP A 141 9.82 6.43 0.84
CA ASP A 141 11.25 6.54 1.09
C ASP A 141 11.85 5.13 1.11
N PRO A 142 12.38 4.65 -0.02
CA PRO A 142 13.05 3.37 -0.07
C PRO A 142 14.48 3.42 0.51
N GLY A 143 15.09 4.59 0.68
CA GLY A 143 16.45 4.75 1.22
C GLY A 143 17.60 4.53 0.23
N TRP A 144 17.31 4.20 -1.04
CA TRP A 144 18.31 4.09 -2.12
C TRP A 144 18.03 5.00 -3.32
N THR A 145 16.92 5.74 -3.28
CA THR A 145 16.58 6.77 -4.25
C THR A 145 17.06 8.13 -3.72
N PRO A 146 17.11 9.18 -4.55
CA PRO A 146 17.36 10.54 -4.08
C PRO A 146 16.33 11.00 -3.03
N ASP A 147 16.70 12.00 -2.23
CA ASP A 147 15.77 12.61 -1.27
C ASP A 147 14.51 13.12 -1.98
N GLY A 148 13.34 12.91 -1.37
CA GLY A 148 12.04 13.26 -1.97
C GLY A 148 11.61 12.35 -3.13
N CYS A 149 12.37 11.30 -3.46
CA CYS A 149 12.03 10.37 -4.54
C CYS A 149 11.36 9.09 -4.02
N GLY A 150 10.08 8.95 -4.35
CA GLY A 150 9.34 7.72 -4.15
C GLY A 150 9.69 6.66 -5.19
N HIS A 151 9.31 5.41 -4.91
CA HIS A 151 9.52 4.30 -5.83
C HIS A 151 8.25 3.45 -5.97
N TRP A 152 7.97 2.99 -7.18
CA TRP A 152 7.08 1.84 -7.36
C TRP A 152 7.73 0.77 -8.23
N GLY A 153 7.35 -0.47 -7.97
CA GLY A 153 7.92 -1.67 -8.60
C GLY A 153 7.07 -2.90 -8.28
N LEU A 154 7.61 -4.09 -8.52
CA LEU A 154 6.87 -5.36 -8.39
C LEU A 154 5.50 -5.27 -9.08
N LEU A 155 5.48 -4.73 -10.30
CA LEU A 155 4.26 -4.64 -11.07
C LEU A 155 4.02 -5.99 -11.75
N ALA A 156 3.00 -6.71 -11.29
CA ALA A 156 2.59 -7.99 -11.86
C ALA A 156 1.10 -7.93 -12.20
N VAL A 157 0.74 -8.38 -13.40
CA VAL A 157 -0.65 -8.53 -13.84
C VAL A 157 -0.81 -9.96 -14.30
N ASP A 158 -1.86 -10.63 -13.82
CA ASP A 158 -2.21 -11.98 -14.25
C ASP A 158 -2.20 -12.01 -15.79
N PRO A 159 -1.45 -12.93 -16.43
CA PRO A 159 -1.39 -13.04 -17.89
C PRO A 159 -2.77 -13.01 -18.58
N LYS A 160 -3.82 -13.58 -17.97
CA LYS A 160 -5.19 -13.60 -18.50
C LYS A 160 -5.86 -12.23 -18.54
N HIS A 161 -5.32 -11.26 -17.79
CA HIS A 161 -5.87 -9.91 -17.63
C HIS A 161 -4.93 -8.81 -18.14
N GLN A 162 -3.82 -9.18 -18.78
CA GLN A 162 -2.96 -8.23 -19.48
C GLN A 162 -3.70 -7.55 -20.64
N ASN A 163 -3.25 -6.35 -20.99
CA ASN A 163 -3.86 -5.48 -22.01
C ASN A 163 -5.30 -5.00 -21.70
N LYS A 164 -5.85 -5.29 -20.50
CA LYS A 164 -7.19 -4.83 -20.06
C LYS A 164 -7.17 -3.57 -19.20
N GLY A 165 -6.04 -2.87 -19.11
CA GLY A 165 -5.90 -1.64 -18.31
C GLY A 165 -5.44 -1.83 -16.86
N VAL A 166 -5.32 -3.07 -16.36
CA VAL A 166 -4.92 -3.38 -14.97
C VAL A 166 -3.60 -2.71 -14.56
N ALA A 167 -2.55 -2.83 -15.39
CA ALA A 167 -1.27 -2.18 -15.11
C ALA A 167 -1.38 -0.65 -15.03
N THR A 168 -2.25 -0.05 -15.84
CA THR A 168 -2.51 1.40 -15.79
C THR A 168 -3.23 1.78 -14.50
N ALA A 169 -4.21 0.99 -14.04
CA ALA A 169 -4.87 1.24 -12.76
C ALA A 169 -3.88 1.19 -11.59
N LEU A 170 -3.06 0.14 -11.53
CA LEU A 170 -2.03 -0.05 -10.49
C LEU A 170 -1.04 1.12 -10.47
N VAL A 171 -0.52 1.54 -11.63
CA VAL A 171 0.41 2.67 -11.72
C VAL A 171 -0.28 3.98 -11.32
N LEU A 172 -1.51 4.23 -11.74
CA LEU A 172 -2.24 5.44 -11.34
C LEU A 172 -2.45 5.51 -9.83
N ALA A 173 -2.84 4.40 -9.20
CA ALA A 173 -2.98 4.33 -7.74
C ALA A 173 -1.64 4.53 -7.02
N ALA A 174 -0.57 3.87 -7.50
CA ALA A 174 0.77 4.02 -6.94
C ALA A 174 1.30 5.46 -7.07
N GLU A 175 1.21 6.07 -8.26
CA GLU A 175 1.66 7.45 -8.47
C GLU A 175 0.81 8.47 -7.70
N ARG A 176 -0.52 8.29 -7.61
CA ARG A 176 -1.41 9.13 -6.78
C ARG A 176 -1.02 9.08 -5.32
N ARG A 177 -0.71 7.88 -4.81
CA ARG A 177 -0.20 7.70 -3.45
C ARG A 177 1.14 8.39 -3.31
N LEU A 178 2.13 8.15 -4.18
CA LEU A 178 3.46 8.77 -4.06
C LEU A 178 3.41 10.30 -4.09
N ALA A 179 2.50 10.91 -4.86
CA ALA A 179 2.29 12.36 -4.87
C ALA A 179 1.90 12.95 -3.50
N MET A 180 1.51 12.13 -2.52
CA MET A 180 1.24 12.55 -1.15
C MET A 180 2.47 13.00 -0.37
N GLN A 181 3.68 12.58 -0.78
CA GLN A 181 4.92 12.85 -0.05
C GLN A 181 6.15 13.07 -0.93
N SER A 182 6.14 12.54 -2.15
CA SER A 182 7.29 12.56 -3.05
C SER A 182 7.19 13.68 -4.07
N GLU A 183 8.34 14.18 -4.51
CA GLU A 183 8.47 15.17 -5.59
C GLU A 183 8.72 14.50 -6.94
N MET A 184 9.28 13.29 -6.90
CA MET A 184 9.65 12.50 -8.08
C MET A 184 9.47 11.02 -7.80
N ILE A 185 9.39 10.24 -8.87
CA ILE A 185 9.18 8.80 -8.83
C ILE A 185 10.32 8.12 -9.58
N GLN A 186 10.96 7.13 -8.96
CA GLN A 186 11.93 6.24 -9.59
C GLN A 186 11.30 4.88 -9.89
N ILE A 187 11.59 4.34 -11.06
CA ILE A 187 11.38 2.94 -11.40
C ILE A 187 12.69 2.33 -11.88
N GLU A 188 12.74 1.00 -11.88
CA GLU A 188 13.92 0.25 -12.27
C GLU A 188 13.52 -0.94 -13.14
N TYR A 189 14.27 -1.19 -14.22
CA TYR A 189 14.10 -2.39 -15.03
C TYR A 189 15.38 -2.74 -15.79
N GLU A 190 15.52 -4.00 -16.16
CA GLU A 190 16.60 -4.46 -17.03
C GLU A 190 16.20 -4.30 -18.50
N TYR A 191 17.03 -3.62 -19.28
CA TYR A 191 16.95 -3.63 -20.73
C TYR A 191 17.94 -4.64 -21.28
N GLY A 192 17.47 -5.65 -22.01
CA GLY A 192 18.30 -6.68 -22.64
C GLY A 192 18.31 -6.64 -24.17
N GLY A 193 17.56 -5.72 -24.78
CA GLY A 193 17.38 -5.66 -26.23
C GLY A 193 16.45 -6.75 -26.80
N ASP A 194 15.91 -7.61 -25.95
CA ASP A 194 14.83 -8.54 -26.29
C ASP A 194 13.48 -7.82 -26.47
N GLU A 195 12.49 -8.53 -27.00
CA GLU A 195 11.17 -7.95 -27.27
C GLU A 195 10.49 -7.45 -25.98
N PHE A 196 10.58 -8.22 -24.88
CA PHE A 196 9.93 -7.85 -23.63
C PHE A 196 10.52 -6.57 -23.04
N SER A 197 11.85 -6.48 -22.95
CA SER A 197 12.50 -5.27 -22.44
C SER A 197 12.36 -4.06 -23.37
N THR A 198 12.21 -4.26 -24.68
CA THR A 198 11.82 -3.21 -25.63
C THR A 198 10.40 -2.69 -25.37
N ARG A 199 9.45 -3.59 -25.06
CA ARG A 199 8.09 -3.17 -24.65
C ARG A 199 8.10 -2.41 -23.32
N LEU A 200 8.94 -2.80 -22.36
CA LEU A 200 9.12 -2.05 -21.11
C LEU A 200 9.69 -0.65 -21.37
N LEU A 201 10.72 -0.52 -22.20
CA LEU A 201 11.30 0.76 -22.60
C LEU A 201 10.23 1.69 -23.19
N ALA A 202 9.45 1.20 -24.15
CA ALA A 202 8.38 1.96 -24.78
C ALA A 202 7.26 2.33 -23.78
N TRP A 203 6.90 1.40 -22.89
CA TRP A 203 5.82 1.63 -21.95
C TRP A 203 6.21 2.61 -20.84
N TYR A 204 7.35 2.41 -20.19
CA TYR A 204 7.79 3.26 -19.10
C TYR A 204 8.22 4.64 -19.58
N GLU A 205 9.05 4.71 -20.62
CA GLU A 205 9.68 5.97 -20.96
C GLU A 205 8.88 6.78 -21.97
N ASP A 206 8.28 6.13 -22.96
CA ASP A 206 7.58 6.86 -24.02
C ASP A 206 6.11 7.12 -23.62
N LYS A 207 5.43 6.13 -23.01
CA LYS A 207 4.02 6.27 -22.63
C LYS A 207 3.81 6.84 -21.22
N LEU A 208 4.58 6.38 -20.23
CA LEU A 208 4.41 6.83 -18.84
C LEU A 208 5.25 8.06 -18.51
N GLY A 209 6.18 8.47 -19.38
CA GLY A 209 6.97 9.69 -19.23
C GLY A 209 8.12 9.60 -18.23
N PHE A 210 8.64 8.39 -17.98
CA PHE A 210 9.88 8.20 -17.23
C PHE A 210 11.11 8.48 -18.10
N HIS A 211 12.19 8.97 -17.49
CA HIS A 211 13.42 9.31 -18.19
C HIS A 211 14.61 8.61 -17.51
N GLY A 212 15.26 7.70 -18.22
CA GLY A 212 16.45 6.97 -17.74
C GLY A 212 17.76 7.38 -18.44
N GLY A 213 17.81 8.57 -19.03
CA GLY A 213 18.91 9.02 -19.88
C GLY A 213 18.83 8.46 -21.31
N PRO A 214 19.94 8.52 -22.09
CA PRO A 214 19.96 8.08 -23.48
C PRO A 214 19.40 6.67 -23.67
N LYS A 215 18.68 6.47 -24.77
CA LYS A 215 18.13 5.16 -25.13
C LYS A 215 19.28 4.19 -25.43
N PRO A 216 19.28 2.98 -24.85
CA PRO A 216 20.34 2.01 -25.10
C PRO A 216 20.32 1.57 -26.58
N PRO A 217 21.49 1.33 -27.21
CA PRO A 217 21.54 0.75 -28.55
C PRO A 217 20.92 -0.65 -28.57
N ARG A 218 20.50 -1.12 -29.76
CA ARG A 218 20.01 -2.49 -29.93
C ARG A 218 21.10 -3.51 -29.56
N GLY A 219 20.74 -4.56 -28.85
CA GLY A 219 21.65 -5.65 -28.43
C GLY A 219 22.49 -5.36 -27.18
N TYR A 220 22.28 -4.23 -26.50
CA TYR A 220 22.96 -3.93 -25.24
C TYR A 220 22.12 -4.35 -24.04
N HIS A 221 22.80 -4.91 -23.03
CA HIS A 221 22.24 -5.16 -21.72
C HIS A 221 22.57 -3.99 -20.78
N THR A 222 21.57 -3.38 -20.16
CA THR A 222 21.76 -2.32 -19.18
C THR A 222 20.65 -2.28 -18.13
N PHE A 223 21.02 -1.98 -16.89
CA PHE A 223 20.06 -1.71 -15.83
C PHE A 223 19.63 -0.24 -15.91
N ARG A 224 18.33 -0.01 -16.08
CA ARG A 224 17.76 1.33 -16.26
C ARG A 224 17.12 1.82 -14.97
N ARG A 225 17.61 2.95 -14.47
CA ARG A 225 16.99 3.74 -13.40
C ARG A 225 16.34 4.95 -14.04
N CYS A 226 15.02 5.02 -13.98
CA CYS A 226 14.27 6.06 -14.67
C CYS A 226 13.49 6.90 -13.67
N HIS A 227 13.45 8.21 -13.91
CA HIS A 227 12.78 9.15 -13.03
C HIS A 227 11.65 9.87 -13.74
N LYS A 228 10.64 10.24 -12.98
CA LYS A 228 9.51 11.05 -13.44
C LYS A 228 9.18 12.09 -12.36
N PRO A 229 9.26 13.40 -12.67
CA PRO A 229 8.82 14.42 -11.74
C PRO A 229 7.30 14.32 -11.54
N ILE A 230 6.84 14.51 -10.31
CA ILE A 230 5.43 14.66 -10.02
C ILE A 230 5.07 16.13 -10.26
N PRO A 231 4.09 16.45 -11.11
CA PRO A 231 3.68 17.83 -11.32
C PRO A 231 3.31 18.53 -10.00
N ALA A 232 3.69 19.79 -9.82
CA ALA A 232 3.46 20.53 -8.58
C ALA A 232 1.97 20.54 -8.15
N GLU A 233 1.07 20.60 -9.13
CA GLU A 233 -0.37 20.49 -8.91
C GLU A 233 -0.78 19.13 -8.31
N GLU A 234 -0.24 18.03 -8.84
CA GLU A 234 -0.48 16.69 -8.30
C GLU A 234 0.14 16.49 -6.92
N GLN A 235 1.29 17.13 -6.65
CA GLN A 235 1.89 17.14 -5.31
C GLN A 235 0.99 17.86 -4.30
N ARG A 236 0.50 19.07 -4.63
CA ARG A 236 -0.43 19.80 -3.76
C ARG A 236 -1.68 18.98 -3.44
N ARG A 237 -2.30 18.39 -4.47
CA ARG A 237 -3.47 17.50 -4.32
C ARG A 237 -3.14 16.28 -3.46
N GLY A 238 -1.99 15.65 -3.69
CA GLY A 238 -1.53 14.52 -2.91
C GLY A 238 -1.33 14.89 -1.43
N GLN A 239 -0.66 16.00 -1.15
CA GLN A 239 -0.43 16.49 0.21
C GLN A 239 -1.74 16.78 0.93
N ARG A 240 -2.72 17.40 0.23
CA ARG A 240 -4.07 17.61 0.76
C ARG A 240 -4.76 16.29 1.10
N ARG A 241 -4.81 15.34 0.14
CA ARG A 241 -5.37 13.99 0.35
C ARG A 241 -4.75 13.30 1.57
N ARG A 242 -3.43 13.42 1.74
CA ARG A 242 -2.74 12.86 2.91
C ARG A 242 -3.24 13.44 4.22
N LEU A 243 -3.40 14.76 4.28
CA LEU A 243 -3.92 15.42 5.48
C LEU A 243 -5.36 14.99 5.76
N GLU A 244 -6.21 14.88 4.73
CA GLU A 244 -7.58 14.38 4.87
C GLU A 244 -7.62 12.95 5.40
N GLU A 245 -6.78 12.06 4.88
CA GLU A 245 -6.67 10.67 5.34
C GLU A 245 -6.14 10.56 6.77
N ILE A 246 -5.12 11.35 7.12
CA ILE A 246 -4.61 11.41 8.50
C ILE A 246 -5.71 11.93 9.43
N ARG A 247 -6.49 12.94 9.01
CA ARG A 247 -7.61 13.47 9.79
C ARG A 247 -8.65 12.38 10.07
N MET A 248 -9.07 11.66 9.04
CA MET A 248 -10.03 10.55 9.17
C MET A 248 -9.50 9.45 10.10
N TRP A 249 -8.24 9.05 9.92
CA TRP A 249 -7.60 8.04 10.77
C TRP A 249 -7.53 8.48 12.24
N LEU A 250 -7.14 9.73 12.51
CA LEU A 250 -7.12 10.26 13.88
C LEU A 250 -8.50 10.29 14.52
N MET A 251 -9.54 10.66 13.76
CA MET A 251 -10.92 10.66 14.25
C MET A 251 -11.40 9.25 14.62
N GLU A 252 -11.07 8.25 13.80
CA GLU A 252 -11.37 6.84 14.08
C GLU A 252 -10.67 6.35 15.35
N GLN A 253 -9.36 6.61 15.48
CA GLN A 253 -8.59 6.24 16.67
C GLN A 253 -9.14 6.89 17.96
N ILE A 254 -9.54 8.17 17.89
CA ILE A 254 -10.17 8.85 19.05
C ILE A 254 -11.52 8.22 19.40
N ALA A 255 -12.30 7.79 18.41
CA ALA A 255 -13.61 7.15 18.62
C ALA A 255 -13.48 5.74 19.21
N GLU A 256 -12.46 4.98 18.79
CA GLU A 256 -12.14 3.66 19.35
C GLU A 256 -11.68 3.75 20.81
N ASP A 257 -10.74 4.67 21.11
CA ASP A 257 -10.26 4.93 22.47
C ASP A 257 -11.42 5.36 23.40
N GLY A 258 -12.44 6.05 22.87
CA GLY A 258 -13.65 6.44 23.60
C GLY A 258 -14.60 5.27 23.95
N LYS A 259 -14.61 4.19 23.17
CA LYS A 259 -15.45 3.01 23.41
C LYS A 259 -14.81 2.03 24.40
N GLY A 260 -13.48 1.98 24.46
CA GLY A 260 -12.72 1.11 25.39
C GLY A 260 -12.84 1.48 26.88
N GLY A 261 -13.27 2.70 27.20
CA GLY A 261 -13.46 3.16 28.59
C GLY A 261 -14.80 2.78 29.23
N ALA A 262 -15.76 2.24 28.47
CA ALA A 262 -17.13 1.97 28.94
C ALA A 262 -17.41 0.49 29.27
N SER A 263 -16.44 -0.41 29.09
CA SER A 263 -16.67 -1.86 29.22
C SER A 263 -15.52 -2.54 29.93
N THR A 264 -15.56 -2.57 31.28
CA THR A 264 -15.26 -3.72 32.16
C THR A 264 -15.46 -3.26 33.61
N GLN A 265 -16.71 -3.17 34.06
CA GLN A 265 -17.06 -3.49 35.44
C GLN A 265 -18.01 -4.68 35.36
N VAL A 266 -17.45 -5.86 35.12
CA VAL A 266 -18.13 -7.10 35.49
C VAL A 266 -17.94 -7.21 36.99
N ALA A 267 -19.08 -7.28 37.69
CA ALA A 267 -19.16 -7.39 39.13
C ALA A 267 -18.26 -8.52 39.66
N LEU A 268 -17.53 -8.23 40.72
CA LEU A 268 -17.11 -9.25 41.67
C LEU A 268 -18.39 -9.91 42.21
N GLU A 269 -18.58 -11.19 41.92
CA GLU A 269 -19.26 -12.07 42.86
C GLU A 269 -18.20 -13.01 43.45
N GLU A 270 -18.04 -12.86 44.76
CA GLU A 270 -17.29 -13.74 45.64
C GLU A 270 -17.92 -15.13 45.61
N SER A 271 -17.11 -16.16 45.37
CA SER A 271 -17.39 -17.49 45.91
C SER A 271 -16.10 -18.08 46.45
N SER A 272 -16.02 -18.07 47.77
CA SER A 272 -15.01 -18.68 48.62
C SER A 272 -15.16 -20.20 48.69
N GLU A 273 -14.08 -20.86 49.12
CA GLU A 273 -13.97 -22.25 49.63
C GLU A 273 -14.07 -23.35 48.57
N GLY A 274 -13.27 -24.41 48.52
CA GLY A 274 -12.09 -24.94 49.22
C GLY A 274 -11.40 -25.87 48.17
N GLU A 275 -10.36 -26.67 48.34
CA GLU A 275 -9.66 -27.28 49.46
C GLU A 275 -8.32 -27.79 48.86
N ALA A 276 -7.35 -28.01 49.73
CA ALA A 276 -6.02 -28.50 49.40
C ALA A 276 -5.95 -30.03 49.20
N SER A 277 -5.05 -30.49 48.32
CA SER A 277 -4.44 -31.84 48.31
C SER A 277 -3.33 -31.82 47.23
N SER A 278 -2.03 -31.72 47.54
CA SER A 278 -1.08 -32.69 48.12
C SER A 278 -0.57 -33.77 47.13
N GLN A 279 0.76 -33.79 46.92
CA GLN A 279 1.63 -34.92 46.50
C GLN A 279 1.51 -35.40 45.04
N ASP A 280 2.52 -35.96 44.37
CA ASP A 280 3.97 -36.17 44.58
C ASP A 280 4.55 -36.56 43.20
N ASP A 281 5.87 -36.43 43.06
CA ASP A 281 6.82 -37.20 42.24
C ASP A 281 6.45 -37.79 40.86
N SER A 282 7.31 -37.53 39.85
CA SER A 282 8.21 -38.57 39.29
C SER A 282 8.91 -38.13 38.00
N SER A 283 10.18 -38.52 37.93
CA SER A 283 11.21 -38.44 36.89
C SER A 283 10.96 -39.13 35.54
N GLY A 284 11.78 -38.77 34.54
CA GLY A 284 12.08 -39.52 33.29
C GLY A 284 12.24 -38.55 32.09
N GLU A 285 13.43 -38.05 31.72
CA GLU A 285 14.59 -38.69 31.05
C GLU A 285 14.36 -39.18 29.61
N THR A 286 15.22 -38.72 28.67
CA THR A 286 15.53 -39.22 27.29
C THR A 286 14.45 -39.07 26.19
N ALA A 287 14.72 -38.92 24.89
CA ALA A 287 15.90 -38.70 24.05
C ALA A 287 15.46 -38.23 22.65
N GLU A 288 16.45 -37.79 21.88
CA GLU A 288 16.56 -37.53 20.43
C GLU A 288 15.55 -38.23 19.49
N LEU A 289 15.11 -37.50 18.45
CA LEU A 289 15.41 -37.74 17.03
C LEU A 289 15.22 -36.45 16.21
#